data_AF-A0A7C6UX63-F1
#
_entry.id   AF-A0A7C6UX63-F1
#
_cell.length_a   1.000
_cell.length_b   1.000
_cell.length_c   1.000
_cell.angle_alpha   90.00
_cell.angle_beta   90.00
_cell.angle_gamma   90.00
#
_symmetry.space_group_name_H-M   'P 1'
#
loop_
_entity.id
_entity.type
_entity.pdbx_description
1 polymer ?
#
loop_
_entity_poly.entity_id
_entity_poly.type
_entity_poly.pdbx_seq_one_letter_code
_entity_poly.pdbx_strand_id
1 'polypeptide(L)'
;MIDYNQYIMSVREKIFYVITAAIVIFVIGLIFYRNCLIALLLCPLALFYPEIKRKEIIKRRKAELSIQFKDMLYSLSSSLSAGKSVELAIKDIVNDLEIIYPEADAYINQEIKWMIRNLEMNQPIELLFHDFAQRSGIDDIYNFSEVFSVANRAGGNLIEVIKNTSSIINDKIEIQQEIDIMLAEKKFEQRILNIIPILIILLLSIYAEDYIKPVFYTLPGRIVMTICLLLFIAAFLISKKISDIRV
;
A
#
# COMPACT_ATOMS: atom_id res chain seq x y z
N MET A 1 3.80 -20.79 3.50
CA MET A 1 4.20 -19.47 4.05
C MET A 1 3.43 -18.38 3.32
N ILE A 2 3.41 -17.15 3.83
CA ILE A 2 2.67 -16.03 3.24
C ILE A 2 3.31 -15.64 1.90
N ASP A 3 2.50 -15.54 0.84
CA ASP A 3 2.86 -14.88 -0.42
C ASP A 3 2.45 -13.41 -0.30
N TYR A 4 3.42 -12.49 -0.36
CA TYR A 4 3.19 -11.06 -0.17
C TYR A 4 2.58 -10.40 -1.41
N ASN A 5 2.57 -11.09 -2.55
CA ASN A 5 1.90 -10.64 -3.77
C ASN A 5 0.38 -10.81 -3.69
N GLN A 6 -0.11 -11.62 -2.75
CA GLN A 6 -1.51 -11.97 -2.64
C GLN A 6 -2.06 -11.59 -1.27
N TYR A 7 -3.28 -11.04 -1.28
CA TYR A 7 -4.04 -10.79 -0.07
C TYR A 7 -5.44 -11.36 -0.23
N ILE A 8 -5.70 -12.45 0.49
CA ILE A 8 -7.01 -13.09 0.52
C ILE A 8 -7.84 -12.35 1.54
N MET A 9 -8.75 -11.50 1.06
CA MET A 9 -9.74 -10.85 1.91
C MET A 9 -10.72 -11.88 2.45
N SER A 10 -11.00 -11.83 3.76
CA SER A 10 -12.10 -12.60 4.33
C SER A 10 -13.45 -12.12 3.78
N VAL A 11 -14.44 -13.00 3.77
CA VAL A 11 -15.80 -12.66 3.32
C VAL A 11 -16.36 -11.47 4.12
N ARG A 12 -16.06 -11.40 5.42
CA ARG A 12 -16.48 -10.31 6.30
C ARG A 12 -15.83 -8.98 5.90
N GLU A 13 -14.53 -8.95 5.66
CA GLU A 13 -13.83 -7.73 5.20
C GLU A 13 -14.33 -7.28 3.84
N LYS A 14 -14.55 -8.22 2.90
CA LYS A 14 -15.09 -7.89 1.58
C LYS A 14 -16.48 -7.25 1.69
N ILE A 15 -17.37 -7.84 2.48
CA ILE A 15 -18.72 -7.28 2.73
C ILE A 15 -18.61 -5.92 3.39
N PHE A 16 -17.73 -5.75 4.38
CA PHE A 16 -17.51 -4.47 5.04
C PHE A 16 -17.10 -3.38 4.04
N TYR A 17 -16.08 -3.62 3.21
CA TYR A 17 -15.63 -2.65 2.20
C TYR A 17 -16.70 -2.36 1.13
N VAL A 18 -17.48 -3.36 0.71
CA VAL A 18 -18.60 -3.16 -0.22
C VAL A 18 -19.68 -2.28 0.41
N ILE A 19 -20.09 -2.55 1.65
CA ILE A 19 -21.13 -1.78 2.34
C ILE A 19 -20.66 -0.33 2.54
N THR A 20 -19.43 -0.12 3.01
CA THR A 20 -18.88 1.24 3.18
C THR A 20 -18.88 2.00 1.85
N ALA A 21 -18.44 1.37 0.76
CA ALA A 21 -18.45 2.01 -0.55
C ALA A 21 -19.88 2.26 -1.07
N ALA A 22 -20.81 1.34 -0.85
CA ALA A 22 -22.21 1.49 -1.24
C ALA A 22 -22.88 2.65 -0.51
N ILE A 23 -22.62 2.83 0.79
CA ILE A 23 -23.13 3.97 1.58
C ILE A 23 -22.61 5.28 1.00
N VAL A 24 -21.30 5.38 0.73
CA VAL A 24 -20.69 6.60 0.17
C VAL A 24 -21.28 6.91 -1.21
N ILE A 25 -21.37 5.93 -2.10
CA ILE A 25 -21.94 6.09 -3.44
C ILE A 25 -23.42 6.48 -3.37
N PHE A 26 -24.18 5.87 -2.46
CA PHE A 26 -25.59 6.19 -2.26
C PHE A 26 -25.79 7.64 -1.78
N VAL A 27 -25.00 8.09 -0.80
CA VAL A 27 -25.05 9.48 -0.31
C VAL A 27 -24.71 10.46 -1.42
N ILE A 28 -23.64 10.20 -2.20
CA ILE A 28 -23.28 11.05 -3.34
C ILE A 28 -24.41 11.06 -4.38
N GLY A 29 -24.99 9.90 -4.71
CA GLY A 29 -26.12 9.78 -5.62
C GLY A 29 -27.35 10.57 -5.15
N LEU A 30 -27.65 10.55 -3.85
CA LEU A 30 -28.73 11.34 -3.27
C LEU A 30 -28.48 12.84 -3.38
N ILE A 31 -27.26 13.29 -3.11
CA ILE A 31 -26.89 14.71 -3.21
C ILE A 31 -27.03 15.20 -4.65
N PHE A 32 -26.58 14.41 -5.64
CA PHE A 32 -26.59 14.82 -7.04
C PHE A 32 -27.96 14.69 -7.73
N TYR A 33 -28.79 13.72 -7.35
CA TYR A 33 -30.03 13.43 -8.08
C TYR A 33 -31.32 13.63 -7.27
N ARG A 34 -31.24 13.82 -5.94
CA ARG A 34 -32.41 13.85 -5.03
C ARG A 34 -33.42 12.72 -5.28
N ASN A 35 -32.93 11.57 -5.74
CA ASN A 35 -33.76 10.43 -6.13
C ASN A 35 -33.13 9.12 -5.61
N CYS A 36 -33.82 8.48 -4.68
CA CYS A 36 -33.40 7.23 -4.07
C CYS A 36 -33.21 6.11 -5.09
N LEU A 37 -34.03 6.06 -6.15
CA LEU A 37 -33.93 5.01 -7.16
C LEU A 37 -32.65 5.12 -7.99
N ILE A 38 -32.29 6.34 -8.41
CA ILE A 38 -31.06 6.59 -9.17
C ILE A 38 -29.85 6.34 -8.28
N ALA A 39 -29.88 6.79 -7.02
CA ALA A 39 -28.81 6.53 -6.06
C ALA A 39 -28.61 5.02 -5.82
N LEU A 40 -29.70 4.26 -5.68
CA LEU A 40 -29.66 2.81 -5.51
C LEU A 40 -29.10 2.10 -6.76
N LEU A 41 -29.40 2.60 -7.96
CA LEU A 41 -28.90 2.06 -9.22
C LEU A 41 -27.38 2.23 -9.39
N LEU A 42 -26.76 3.19 -8.68
CA LEU A 42 -25.31 3.40 -8.66
C LEU A 42 -24.57 2.50 -7.65
N CYS A 43 -25.25 1.97 -6.63
CA CYS A 43 -24.64 1.12 -5.61
C CYS A 43 -23.92 -0.14 -6.13
N PRO A 44 -24.33 -0.81 -7.22
CA PRO A 44 -23.59 -1.94 -7.79
C PRO A 44 -22.12 -1.61 -8.13
N LEU A 45 -21.77 -0.35 -8.41
CA LEU A 45 -20.38 0.06 -8.62
C LEU A 45 -19.49 -0.17 -7.38
N ALA A 46 -20.08 -0.27 -6.19
CA ALA A 46 -19.35 -0.57 -4.95
C ALA A 46 -18.67 -1.95 -4.97
N LEU A 47 -19.14 -2.88 -5.80
CA LEU A 47 -18.55 -4.23 -5.93
C LEU A 47 -17.12 -4.21 -6.48
N PHE A 48 -16.72 -3.15 -7.18
CA PHE A 48 -15.35 -2.97 -7.68
C PHE A 48 -14.39 -2.42 -6.61
N TYR A 49 -14.90 -1.86 -5.51
CA TYR A 49 -14.08 -1.20 -4.49
C TYR A 49 -13.13 -2.16 -3.72
N PRO A 50 -13.52 -3.39 -3.34
CA PRO A 50 -12.62 -4.33 -2.66
C PRO A 50 -11.36 -4.67 -3.47
N GLU A 51 -11.47 -4.75 -4.80
CA GLU A 51 -10.32 -5.03 -5.67
C GLU A 51 -9.28 -3.91 -5.61
N ILE A 52 -9.74 -2.65 -5.59
CA ILE A 52 -8.89 -1.47 -5.45
C ILE A 52 -8.23 -1.49 -4.06
N LYS A 53 -9.03 -1.75 -3.01
CA LYS A 53 -8.51 -1.77 -1.64
C LYS A 53 -7.52 -2.91 -1.40
N ARG A 54 -7.72 -4.08 -2.03
CA ARG A 54 -6.80 -5.21 -1.97
C ARG A 54 -5.41 -4.82 -2.48
N LYS A 55 -5.35 -4.16 -3.63
CA LYS A 55 -4.07 -3.68 -4.21
C LYS A 55 -3.37 -2.69 -3.29
N GLU A 56 -4.13 -1.80 -2.65
CA GLU A 56 -3.60 -0.83 -1.68
C GLU A 56 -3.03 -1.51 -0.43
N ILE A 57 -3.73 -2.53 0.11
CA ILE A 57 -3.26 -3.33 1.24
C ILE A 57 -1.96 -4.07 0.90
N ILE A 58 -1.90 -4.70 -0.28
CA ILE A 58 -0.69 -5.38 -0.76
C ILE A 58 0.47 -4.39 -0.89
N LYS A 59 0.24 -3.21 -1.48
CA LYS A 59 1.27 -2.16 -1.61
C LYS A 59 1.79 -1.72 -0.24
N ARG A 60 0.89 -1.46 0.73
CA ARG A 60 1.26 -1.06 2.09
C ARG A 60 2.06 -2.16 2.80
N ARG A 61 1.60 -3.41 2.71
CA ARG A 61 2.31 -4.58 3.26
C ARG A 61 3.73 -4.70 2.71
N LYS A 62 3.92 -4.55 1.40
CA LYS A 62 5.25 -4.61 0.78
C LYS A 62 6.14 -3.45 1.20
N ALA A 63 5.60 -2.23 1.30
CA ALA A 63 6.34 -1.08 1.80
C ALA A 63 6.82 -1.30 3.25
N GLU A 64 5.95 -1.83 4.10
CA GLU A 64 6.29 -2.19 5.48
C GLU A 64 7.37 -3.29 5.54
N LEU A 65 7.22 -4.35 4.74
CA LEU A 65 8.24 -5.40 4.64
C LEU A 65 9.60 -4.86 4.15
N SER A 66 9.61 -3.91 3.22
CA SER A 66 10.85 -3.27 2.73
C SER A 66 11.59 -2.51 3.85
N ILE A 67 10.86 -1.78 4.70
CA ILE A 67 11.43 -1.10 5.87
C ILE A 67 11.99 -2.13 6.86
N GLN A 68 11.21 -3.15 7.20
CA GLN A 68 11.63 -4.21 8.12
C GLN A 68 12.86 -4.99 7.60
N PHE A 69 12.91 -5.24 6.29
CA PHE A 69 14.04 -5.88 5.65
C PHE A 69 15.30 -5.02 5.71
N LYS A 70 15.19 -3.70 5.50
CA LYS A 70 16.32 -2.76 5.68
C LYS A 70 16.88 -2.83 7.11
N ASP A 71 16.02 -2.86 8.13
CA ASP A 71 16.47 -2.98 9.53
C ASP A 71 17.10 -4.35 9.82
N MET A 72 16.56 -5.43 9.24
CA MET A 72 17.20 -6.76 9.31
C MET A 72 18.60 -6.75 8.69
N LEU A 73 18.79 -6.15 7.53
CA LEU A 73 20.10 -6.02 6.90
C LEU A 73 21.07 -5.22 7.79
N TYR A 74 20.60 -4.16 8.45
CA TYR A 74 21.42 -3.39 9.39
C TYR A 74 21.90 -4.25 10.57
N SER A 75 20.98 -4.98 11.22
CA SER A 75 21.32 -5.90 12.31
C SER A 75 22.26 -7.02 11.84
N LEU A 76 22.03 -7.57 10.65
CA LEU A 76 22.87 -8.62 10.06
C LEU A 76 24.29 -8.11 9.78
N SER A 77 24.42 -6.90 9.21
CA SER A 77 25.72 -6.25 8.98
C SER A 77 26.49 -6.05 10.28
N SER A 78 25.82 -5.62 11.35
CA SER A 78 26.42 -5.45 12.68
C SER A 78 26.95 -6.78 13.23
N SER A 79 26.13 -7.83 13.16
CA SER A 79 26.46 -9.17 13.65
C SER A 79 27.62 -9.81 12.87
N LEU A 80 27.63 -9.67 11.54
CA LEU A 80 28.74 -10.12 10.69
C LEU A 80 30.03 -9.32 10.91
N SER A 81 29.92 -8.01 11.16
CA SER A 81 31.08 -7.16 11.48
C SER A 81 31.76 -7.58 12.79
N ALA A 82 31.04 -8.26 13.69
CA ALA A 82 31.59 -8.87 14.89
C ALA A 82 32.32 -10.22 14.63
N GLY A 83 32.47 -10.62 13.35
CA GLY A 83 33.19 -11.83 12.93
C GLY A 83 32.37 -13.11 12.98
N LYS A 84 31.05 -13.02 13.16
CA LYS A 84 30.15 -14.19 13.13
C LYS A 84 29.95 -14.70 11.71
N SER A 85 29.68 -16.00 11.56
CA SER A 85 29.19 -16.54 10.29
C SER A 85 27.78 -16.03 9.98
N VAL A 86 27.39 -16.03 8.72
CA VAL A 86 26.03 -15.62 8.29
C VAL A 86 24.94 -16.41 9.02
N GLU A 87 25.12 -17.73 9.11
CA GLU A 87 24.15 -18.62 9.73
C GLU A 87 23.94 -18.31 11.20
N LEU A 88 25.03 -18.03 11.93
CA LEU A 88 24.97 -17.62 13.33
C LEU A 88 24.38 -16.22 13.47
N ALA A 89 24.77 -15.31 12.58
CA ALA A 89 24.26 -13.95 12.58
C ALA A 89 22.73 -13.90 12.42
N ILE A 90 22.16 -14.71 11.52
CA ILE A 90 20.70 -14.83 11.34
C ILE A 90 20.00 -15.35 12.60
N LYS A 91 20.62 -16.30 13.31
CA LYS A 91 20.08 -16.81 14.57
C LYS A 91 20.08 -15.75 15.67
N ASP A 92 21.07 -14.88 15.70
CA ASP A 92 21.21 -13.87 16.75
C ASP A 92 20.30 -12.65 16.54
N ILE A 93 20.14 -12.19 15.29
CA ILE A 93 19.36 -10.97 14.99
C ILE A 93 17.86 -11.12 15.24
N VAL A 94 17.34 -12.33 15.47
CA VAL A 94 15.93 -12.52 15.80
C VAL A 94 15.54 -11.76 17.07
N ASN A 95 16.40 -11.75 18.08
CA ASN A 95 16.14 -11.06 19.34
C ASN A 95 16.17 -9.54 19.12
N ASP A 96 17.11 -9.04 18.30
CA ASP A 96 17.21 -7.62 17.96
C ASP A 96 15.96 -7.16 17.21
N LEU A 97 15.48 -7.96 16.25
CA LEU A 97 14.27 -7.65 15.48
C LEU A 97 12.99 -7.76 16.30
N GLU A 98 12.91 -8.68 17.26
CA GLU A 98 11.77 -8.74 18.19
C GLU A 98 11.73 -7.54 19.14
N ILE A 99 12.86 -6.91 19.45
CA ILE A 99 12.88 -5.65 20.21
C ILE A 99 12.39 -4.48 19.35
N ILE A 100 12.82 -4.41 18.09
CA ILE A 100 12.42 -3.34 17.15
C ILE A 100 10.95 -3.49 16.75
N TYR A 101 10.53 -4.73 16.51
CA TYR A 101 9.21 -5.12 16.06
C TYR A 101 8.60 -6.13 17.06
N PRO A 102 8.07 -5.66 18.21
CA PRO A 102 7.55 -6.54 19.25
C PRO A 102 6.24 -7.25 18.86
N GLU A 103 5.61 -6.82 17.77
CA GLU A 103 4.37 -7.44 17.29
C GLU A 103 4.64 -8.83 16.71
N ALA A 104 3.90 -9.82 17.20
CA ALA A 104 4.08 -11.22 16.78
C ALA A 104 3.75 -11.44 15.28
N ASP A 105 2.98 -10.54 14.70
CA ASP A 105 2.59 -10.54 13.29
C ASP A 105 3.49 -9.69 12.38
N ALA A 106 4.58 -9.11 12.91
CA ALA A 106 5.58 -8.44 12.10
C ALA A 106 6.14 -9.41 11.04
N TYR A 107 6.07 -8.98 9.78
CA TYR A 107 6.38 -9.83 8.63
C TYR A 107 7.80 -10.38 8.69
N ILE A 108 8.79 -9.55 9.02
CA ILE A 108 10.20 -9.97 9.04
C ILE A 108 10.50 -10.98 10.16
N ASN A 109 9.81 -10.88 11.31
CA ASN A 109 9.99 -11.83 12.41
C ASN A 109 9.52 -13.22 12.00
N GLN A 110 8.41 -13.31 11.26
CA GLN A 110 7.92 -14.59 10.72
C GLN A 110 8.90 -15.18 9.71
N GLU A 111 9.47 -14.33 8.85
CA GLU A 111 10.43 -14.73 7.83
C GLU A 111 11.74 -15.21 8.44
N ILE A 112 12.31 -14.47 9.40
CA ILE A 112 13.55 -14.88 10.09
C ILE A 112 13.35 -16.16 10.89
N LYS A 113 12.25 -16.30 11.64
CA LYS A 113 11.92 -17.55 12.33
C LYS A 113 11.81 -18.74 11.38
N TRP A 114 11.21 -18.52 10.20
CA TRP A 114 11.17 -19.52 9.16
C TRP A 114 12.56 -19.85 8.61
N MET A 115 13.39 -18.86 8.31
CA MET A 115 14.76 -19.06 7.83
C MET A 115 15.59 -19.86 8.84
N ILE A 116 15.56 -19.49 10.13
CA ILE A 116 16.27 -20.20 11.21
C ILE A 116 15.88 -21.68 11.25
N ARG A 117 14.58 -21.99 11.20
CA ARG A 117 14.10 -23.38 11.22
C ARG A 117 14.61 -24.19 10.03
N ASN A 118 14.73 -23.59 8.85
CA ASN A 118 15.24 -24.32 7.67
C ASN A 118 16.77 -24.39 7.65
N LEU A 119 17.47 -23.40 8.22
CA LEU A 119 18.92 -23.49 8.47
C LEU A 119 19.24 -24.68 9.39
N GLU A 120 18.43 -24.92 10.43
CA GLU A 120 18.56 -26.10 11.30
C GLU A 120 18.34 -27.42 10.57
N MET A 121 17.62 -27.39 9.44
CA MET A 121 17.43 -28.52 8.54
C MET A 121 18.50 -28.61 7.45
N ASN A 122 19.62 -27.87 7.60
CA ASN A 122 20.75 -27.78 6.66
C ASN A 122 20.37 -27.28 5.26
N GLN A 123 19.33 -26.45 5.15
CA GLN A 123 19.03 -25.79 3.89
C GLN A 123 20.03 -24.64 3.64
N PRO A 124 20.63 -24.52 2.43
CA PRO A 124 21.52 -23.42 2.09
C PRO A 124 20.86 -22.05 2.25
N ILE A 125 21.58 -21.10 2.85
CA ILE A 125 21.07 -19.76 3.15
C ILE A 125 20.69 -18.98 1.88
N GLU A 126 21.40 -19.22 0.78
CA GLU A 126 21.14 -18.61 -0.51
C GLU A 126 19.75 -18.99 -1.04
N LEU A 127 19.35 -20.25 -0.85
CA LEU A 127 18.02 -20.72 -1.26
C LEU A 127 16.93 -20.11 -0.39
N LEU A 128 17.20 -19.84 0.89
CA LEU A 128 16.25 -19.21 1.79
C LEU A 128 16.01 -17.75 1.43
N PHE A 129 17.06 -16.98 1.13
CA PHE A 129 16.92 -15.61 0.64
C PHE A 129 16.25 -15.55 -0.74
N HIS A 130 16.56 -16.49 -1.64
CA HIS A 130 15.89 -16.57 -2.94
C HIS A 130 14.39 -16.88 -2.82
N ASP A 131 13.99 -17.84 -1.96
CA ASP A 131 12.56 -18.12 -1.70
C ASP A 131 11.84 -16.91 -1.10
N PHE A 132 12.48 -16.24 -0.14
CA PHE A 132 11.95 -15.02 0.45
C PHE A 132 11.81 -13.89 -0.59
N ALA A 133 12.80 -13.69 -1.44
CA ALA A 133 12.74 -12.73 -2.53
C ALA A 133 11.56 -13.00 -3.47
N GLN A 134 11.39 -14.24 -3.91
CA GLN A 134 10.31 -14.63 -4.81
C GLN A 134 8.92 -14.39 -4.19
N ARG A 135 8.73 -14.73 -2.91
CA ARG A 135 7.46 -14.52 -2.20
C ARG A 135 7.19 -13.06 -1.84
N SER A 136 8.23 -12.28 -1.56
CA SER A 136 8.09 -10.86 -1.24
C SER A 136 7.61 -10.06 -2.46
N GLY A 137 8.11 -10.40 -3.65
CA GLY A 137 7.88 -9.65 -4.88
C GLY A 137 8.31 -8.19 -4.76
N ILE A 138 9.42 -7.95 -4.05
CA ILE A 138 10.06 -6.64 -3.87
C ILE A 138 11.40 -6.70 -4.60
N ASP A 139 11.61 -5.79 -5.55
CA ASP A 139 12.80 -5.80 -6.42
C ASP A 139 14.10 -5.68 -5.63
N ASP A 140 14.13 -4.88 -4.57
CA ASP A 140 15.32 -4.72 -3.73
C ASP A 140 15.71 -6.01 -2.99
N ILE A 141 14.74 -6.81 -2.56
CA ILE A 141 14.98 -8.11 -1.91
C ILE A 141 15.48 -9.13 -2.94
N TYR A 142 14.94 -9.09 -4.16
CA TYR A 142 15.40 -9.93 -5.27
C TYR A 142 16.83 -9.60 -5.70
N ASN A 143 17.14 -8.32 -5.88
CA ASN A 143 18.50 -7.87 -6.21
C ASN A 143 19.48 -8.25 -5.09
N PHE A 144 19.07 -8.09 -3.83
CA PHE A 144 19.87 -8.56 -2.70
C PHE A 144 20.15 -10.05 -2.76
N SER A 145 19.13 -10.90 -2.95
CA SER A 145 19.32 -12.36 -2.94
C SER A 145 20.28 -12.83 -4.02
N GLU A 146 20.24 -12.22 -5.21
CA GLU A 146 21.14 -12.55 -6.31
C GLU A 146 22.60 -12.16 -5.99
N VAL A 147 22.83 -10.91 -5.58
CA VAL A 147 24.18 -10.43 -5.25
C VAL A 147 24.73 -11.18 -4.04
N PHE A 148 23.90 -11.42 -3.03
CA PHE A 148 24.25 -12.19 -1.84
C PHE A 148 24.66 -13.62 -2.19
N SER A 149 23.90 -14.33 -3.04
CA SER A 149 24.22 -15.70 -3.45
C SER A 149 25.57 -15.80 -4.15
N VAL A 150 25.86 -14.87 -5.06
CA VAL A 150 27.15 -14.81 -5.76
C VAL A 150 28.28 -14.52 -4.79
N ALA A 151 28.12 -13.51 -3.92
CA ALA A 151 29.14 -13.13 -2.95
C ALA A 151 29.42 -14.24 -1.92
N ASN A 152 28.39 -14.94 -1.44
CA ASN A 152 28.56 -16.02 -0.46
C ASN A 152 29.34 -17.20 -1.06
N ARG A 153 29.04 -17.58 -2.32
CA ARG A 153 29.75 -18.65 -3.02
C ARG A 153 31.17 -18.28 -3.43
N ALA A 154 31.42 -17.03 -3.78
CA ALA A 154 32.72 -16.55 -4.22
C ALA A 154 33.64 -16.13 -3.05
N GLY A 155 33.15 -16.13 -1.81
CA GLY A 155 33.89 -15.62 -0.64
C GLY A 155 34.07 -14.10 -0.67
N GLY A 156 33.15 -13.38 -1.30
CA GLY A 156 33.14 -11.93 -1.39
C GLY A 156 32.81 -11.23 -0.07
N ASN A 157 32.88 -9.90 -0.08
CA ASN A 157 32.60 -9.08 1.10
C ASN A 157 31.09 -8.97 1.38
N LEU A 158 30.53 -9.93 2.11
CA LEU A 158 29.11 -9.95 2.46
C LEU A 158 28.67 -8.73 3.27
N ILE A 159 29.55 -8.22 4.13
CA ILE A 159 29.26 -7.02 4.95
C ILE A 159 29.01 -5.82 4.04
N GLU A 160 29.83 -5.66 3.00
CA GLU A 160 29.66 -4.60 2.00
C GLU A 160 28.38 -4.77 1.18
N VAL A 161 28.06 -5.99 0.73
CA VAL A 161 26.80 -6.27 0.01
C VAL A 161 25.58 -5.88 0.85
N ILE A 162 25.57 -6.28 2.13
CA ILE A 162 24.48 -6.00 3.05
C ILE A 162 24.37 -4.50 3.35
N LYS A 163 25.49 -3.82 3.65
CA LYS A 163 25.51 -2.37 3.91
C LYS A 163 25.07 -1.56 2.70
N ASN A 164 25.58 -1.89 1.50
CA ASN A 164 25.22 -1.18 0.27
C ASN A 164 23.72 -1.35 -0.02
N THR A 165 23.18 -2.55 0.11
CA THR A 165 21.75 -2.80 -0.08
C THR A 165 20.90 -2.05 0.94
N SER A 166 21.29 -2.09 2.22
CA SER A 166 20.60 -1.34 3.28
C SER A 166 20.61 0.17 3.00
N SER A 167 21.72 0.72 2.50
CA SER A 167 21.82 2.14 2.12
C SER A 167 20.90 2.46 0.95
N ILE A 168 20.91 1.64 -0.12
CA ILE A 168 20.04 1.85 -1.29
C ILE A 168 18.56 1.88 -0.89
N ILE A 169 18.13 0.95 -0.03
CA ILE A 169 16.73 0.92 0.45
C ILE A 169 16.45 2.14 1.32
N ASN A 170 17.39 2.55 2.19
CA ASN A 170 17.23 3.73 3.02
C ASN A 170 17.09 5.00 2.18
N ASP A 171 17.96 5.19 1.19
CA ASP A 171 17.92 6.33 0.27
C ASP A 171 16.58 6.37 -0.49
N LYS A 172 16.08 5.22 -0.95
CA LYS A 172 14.74 5.13 -1.56
C LYS A 172 13.62 5.53 -0.61
N ILE A 173 13.68 5.09 0.66
CA ILE A 173 12.68 5.46 1.68
C ILE A 173 12.72 6.97 1.94
N GLU A 174 13.91 7.56 2.07
CA GLU A 174 14.08 9.00 2.29
C GLU A 174 13.54 9.81 1.10
N ILE A 175 13.88 9.44 -0.13
CA ILE A 175 13.33 10.05 -1.35
C ILE A 175 11.79 9.94 -1.36
N GLN A 176 11.24 8.78 -1.01
CA GLN A 176 9.79 8.59 -0.97
C GLN A 176 9.13 9.47 0.11
N GLN A 177 9.77 9.64 1.28
CA GLN A 177 9.30 10.53 2.34
C GLN A 177 9.33 11.99 1.89
N GLU A 178 10.41 12.44 1.23
CA GLU A 178 10.49 13.79 0.65
C GLU A 178 9.38 14.03 -0.38
N ILE A 179 9.12 13.05 -1.25
CA ILE A 179 8.01 13.10 -2.21
C ILE A 179 6.67 13.21 -1.48
N ASP A 180 6.45 12.42 -0.43
CA ASP A 180 5.21 12.47 0.33
C ASP A 180 5.01 13.80 1.05
N ILE A 181 6.08 14.42 1.55
CA ILE A 181 6.08 15.78 2.12
C ILE A 181 5.74 16.81 1.04
N MET A 182 6.40 16.77 -0.12
CA MET A 182 6.12 17.68 -1.23
C MET A 182 4.68 17.53 -1.76
N LEU A 183 4.16 16.30 -1.79
CA LEU A 183 2.79 16.03 -2.21
C LEU A 183 1.75 16.30 -1.13
N ALA A 184 2.13 16.48 0.14
CA ALA A 184 1.17 16.66 1.23
C ALA A 184 0.28 17.89 1.01
N GLU A 185 0.88 19.01 0.57
CA GLU A 185 0.17 20.25 0.22
C GLU A 185 -0.80 20.01 -0.95
N LYS A 186 -0.33 19.38 -2.03
CA LYS A 186 -1.16 19.08 -3.20
C LYS A 186 -2.29 18.09 -2.91
N LYS A 187 -2.04 17.09 -2.07
CA LYS A 187 -3.07 16.16 -1.58
C LYS A 187 -4.11 16.90 -0.74
N PHE A 188 -3.72 17.92 0.04
CA PHE A 188 -4.65 18.74 0.81
C PHE A 188 -5.51 19.64 -0.09
N GLU A 189 -4.91 20.37 -1.03
CA GLU A 189 -5.62 21.16 -2.05
C GLU A 189 -6.62 20.28 -2.82
N GLN A 190 -6.18 19.10 -3.28
CA GLN A 190 -7.03 18.13 -3.97
C GLN A 190 -8.20 17.67 -3.10
N ARG A 191 -8.00 17.40 -1.80
CA ARG A 191 -9.08 17.02 -0.88
C ARG A 191 -10.13 18.11 -0.78
N ILE A 192 -9.73 19.38 -0.71
CA ILE A 192 -10.65 20.52 -0.72
C ILE A 192 -11.42 20.57 -2.04
N LEU A 193 -10.72 20.50 -3.18
CA LEU A 193 -11.34 20.52 -4.51
C LEU A 193 -12.35 19.38 -4.71
N ASN A 194 -12.09 18.21 -4.14
CA ASN A 194 -13.03 17.08 -4.21
C ASN A 194 -14.31 17.32 -3.37
N ILE A 195 -14.26 18.12 -2.31
CA ILE A 195 -15.41 18.42 -1.44
C ILE A 195 -16.27 19.55 -2.01
N ILE A 196 -15.66 20.51 -2.72
CA ILE A 196 -16.33 21.71 -3.24
C ILE A 196 -17.62 21.42 -4.04
N PRO A 197 -17.65 20.50 -5.03
CA PRO A 197 -18.88 20.25 -5.80
C PRO A 197 -20.05 19.77 -4.93
N ILE A 198 -19.77 18.93 -3.94
CA ILE A 198 -20.75 18.44 -2.98
C ILE A 198 -21.25 19.61 -2.11
N LEU A 199 -20.33 20.44 -1.62
CA LEU A 199 -20.66 21.59 -0.79
C LEU A 199 -21.52 22.61 -1.55
N ILE A 200 -21.21 22.93 -2.80
CA ILE A 200 -21.98 23.87 -3.62
C ILE A 200 -23.41 23.36 -3.83
N ILE A 201 -23.58 22.07 -4.17
CA ILE A 201 -24.92 21.49 -4.36
C ILE A 201 -25.73 21.56 -3.07
N LEU A 202 -25.11 21.26 -1.92
CA LEU A 202 -25.77 21.35 -0.60
C LEU A 202 -26.15 22.78 -0.24
N LEU A 203 -25.24 23.75 -0.39
CA LEU A 203 -25.50 25.16 -0.10
C LEU A 203 -26.63 25.70 -0.96
N LEU A 204 -26.60 25.46 -2.28
CA LEU A 204 -27.68 25.88 -3.18
C LEU A 204 -29.00 25.19 -2.85
N SER A 205 -28.96 23.93 -2.40
CA SER A 205 -30.16 23.20 -1.96
C SER A 205 -30.80 23.77 -0.69
N ILE A 206 -30.03 24.46 0.16
CA ILE A 206 -30.51 25.04 1.42
C ILE A 206 -30.93 26.50 1.22
N TYR A 207 -30.09 27.30 0.58
CA TYR A 207 -30.24 28.75 0.50
C TYR A 207 -30.94 29.23 -0.78
N ALA A 208 -30.95 28.43 -1.85
CA ALA A 208 -31.47 28.81 -3.17
C ALA A 208 -32.29 27.67 -3.79
N GLU A 209 -33.22 27.10 -3.00
CA GLU A 209 -33.94 25.87 -3.38
C GLU A 209 -34.68 26.02 -4.71
N ASP A 210 -35.34 27.16 -4.94
CA ASP A 210 -36.11 27.42 -6.16
C ASP A 210 -35.24 27.55 -7.40
N TYR A 211 -33.98 27.93 -7.24
CA TYR A 211 -33.02 28.02 -8.34
C TYR A 211 -32.48 26.64 -8.74
N ILE A 212 -32.21 25.75 -7.77
CA ILE A 212 -31.61 24.43 -8.06
C ILE A 212 -32.64 23.33 -8.34
N LYS A 213 -33.91 23.50 -7.92
CA LYS A 213 -34.99 22.53 -8.19
C LYS A 213 -35.07 22.07 -9.66
N PRO A 214 -35.04 22.94 -10.68
CA PRO A 214 -35.08 22.52 -12.08
C PRO A 214 -33.94 21.57 -12.46
N VAL A 215 -32.76 21.70 -11.84
CA VAL A 215 -31.60 20.85 -12.10
C VAL A 215 -31.87 19.40 -11.71
N PHE A 216 -32.63 19.15 -10.63
CA PHE A 216 -32.94 17.80 -10.17
C PHE A 216 -34.14 17.15 -10.88
N TYR A 217 -35.15 17.95 -11.23
CA TYR A 217 -36.43 17.42 -11.70
C TYR A 217 -36.64 17.50 -13.22
N THR A 218 -35.94 18.38 -13.93
CA THR A 218 -36.05 18.47 -15.40
C THR A 218 -35.09 17.51 -16.10
N LEU A 219 -35.49 17.02 -17.28
CA LEU A 219 -34.64 16.13 -18.10
C LEU A 219 -33.31 16.80 -18.48
N PRO A 220 -33.25 18.07 -18.95
CA PRO A 220 -31.99 18.74 -19.23
C PRO A 220 -31.11 18.90 -17.98
N GLY A 221 -31.72 19.22 -16.83
CA GLY A 221 -31.01 19.34 -15.57
C GLY A 221 -30.30 18.04 -15.15
N ARG A 222 -30.98 16.90 -15.28
CA ARG A 222 -30.39 15.58 -14.99
C ARG A 222 -29.23 15.24 -15.90
N ILE A 223 -29.32 15.56 -17.18
CA ILE A 223 -28.21 15.35 -18.14
C ILE A 223 -26.98 16.16 -17.71
N VAL A 224 -27.16 17.43 -17.36
CA VAL A 224 -26.07 18.30 -16.86
C VAL A 224 -25.48 17.72 -15.58
N MET A 225 -26.30 17.25 -14.62
CA MET A 225 -25.81 16.62 -13.39
C MET A 225 -25.01 15.35 -13.66
N THR A 226 -25.43 14.52 -14.61
CA THR A 226 -24.67 13.34 -15.01
C THR A 226 -23.32 13.72 -15.63
N ILE A 227 -23.28 14.74 -16.49
CA ILE A 227 -22.01 15.24 -17.06
C ILE A 227 -21.10 15.77 -15.95
N CYS A 228 -21.62 16.57 -15.01
CA CYS A 228 -20.87 17.07 -13.87
C CYS A 228 -20.32 15.93 -13.00
N LEU A 229 -21.12 14.89 -12.73
CA LEU A 229 -20.68 13.73 -11.96
C LEU A 229 -19.58 12.95 -12.70
N LEU A 230 -19.69 12.77 -14.01
CA LEU A 230 -18.67 12.11 -14.81
C LEU A 230 -17.35 12.90 -14.83
N LEU A 231 -17.43 14.22 -15.00
CA LEU A 231 -16.25 15.11 -14.92
C LEU A 231 -15.62 15.07 -13.53
N PHE A 232 -16.43 15.04 -12.47
CA PHE A 232 -15.96 14.89 -11.11
C PHE A 232 -15.22 13.57 -10.89
N ILE A 233 -15.79 12.46 -11.34
CA ILE A 233 -15.14 11.13 -11.28
C ILE A 233 -13.84 11.14 -12.08
N ALA A 234 -13.84 11.71 -13.29
CA ALA A 234 -12.64 11.81 -14.12
C ALA A 234 -11.54 12.64 -13.43
N ALA A 235 -11.88 13.81 -12.88
CA ALA A 235 -10.95 14.65 -12.14
C ALA A 235 -10.38 13.93 -10.91
N PHE A 236 -11.21 13.18 -10.19
CA PHE A 236 -10.78 12.37 -9.06
C PHE A 236 -9.80 11.27 -9.47
N LEU A 237 -10.09 10.55 -10.55
CA LEU A 237 -9.23 9.47 -11.07
C LEU A 237 -7.88 10.01 -11.57
N ILE A 238 -7.89 11.12 -12.31
CA ILE A 238 -6.67 11.79 -12.79
C ILE A 238 -5.81 12.22 -11.60
N SER A 239 -6.43 12.86 -10.62
CA SER A 239 -5.71 13.34 -9.43
C SER A 239 -5.12 12.17 -8.63
N LYS A 240 -5.87 11.08 -8.43
CA LYS A 240 -5.35 9.87 -7.77
C LYS A 240 -4.15 9.27 -8.51
N LYS A 241 -4.17 9.28 -9.84
CA LYS A 241 -3.07 8.79 -10.67
C LYS A 241 -1.82 9.67 -10.56
N ILE A 242 -1.99 10.99 -10.47
CA ILE A 242 -0.88 11.94 -10.30
C ILE A 242 -0.26 11.79 -8.90
N SER A 243 -1.08 11.58 -7.86
CA SER A 243 -0.58 11.39 -6.50
C SER A 243 0.10 10.04 -6.26
N ASP A 244 -0.14 9.03 -7.10
CA ASP A 244 0.55 7.73 -7.05
C ASP A 244 1.85 7.81 -7.87
N ILE A 245 2.74 8.72 -7.47
CA ILE A 245 4.11 8.74 -8.00
C ILE A 245 4.80 7.49 -7.44
N ARG A 246 5.15 6.57 -8.33
CA ARG A 246 5.98 5.42 -8.04
C ARG A 246 7.42 5.79 -8.36
N VAL A 247 8.28 5.80 -7.35
CA VAL A 247 9.73 5.71 -7.50
C VAL A 247 10.14 4.25 -7.33
#